data_AF-A0AAD9W7S3-F1
#
_entry.id   AF-A0AAD9W7S3-F1
#
_cell.length_a   1.000
_cell.length_b   1.000
_cell.length_c   1.000
_cell.angle_alpha   90.00
_cell.angle_beta   90.00
_cell.angle_gamma   90.00
#
_symmetry.space_group_name_H-M   'P 1'
#
loop_
_entity.id
_entity.type
_entity.pdbx_description
1 polymer ?
#
loop_
_entity_poly.entity_id
_entity_poly.type
_entity_poly.pdbx_seq_one_letter_code
_entity_poly.pdbx_strand_id
1 'polypeptide(L)'
;MPADFEYTFVGFPTRYSSWTARAATVLDYFQIPHNKEVFHLKQRPYPTSRPIQPPYKGGLLPALVVHSTGTEASDFTIYDSLAILEFLAETHPEHHLWPEDEQLRALARSATAKMHSGFTTLRDEFATNFIARYQFTGEVPMSEKAKRECEEMVKLWSSSRATTVERLKALGKEDDDEGFLFGKFGIADAFFWPVLWRFRTYNLPLTGISDQGLDWMDTIWKDPKFKAIGKDYFAQAEDPANTVDHYDDIFKGNPDVKYGSFSEDWEFERPTERRL
;
A
#
# COMPACT_ATOMS: atom_id res chain seq x y z
N MET A 1 30.46 11.98 4.35
CA MET A 1 29.38 12.31 3.40
C MET A 1 28.58 11.04 3.25
N PRO A 2 27.24 11.05 3.30
CA PRO A 2 26.50 9.84 2.93
C PRO A 2 26.95 9.45 1.52
N ALA A 3 27.13 8.16 1.27
CA ALA A 3 27.42 7.71 -0.08
C ALA A 3 26.24 8.13 -0.96
N ASP A 4 26.50 8.87 -2.04
CA ASP A 4 25.45 9.18 -3.00
C ASP A 4 25.06 7.85 -3.66
N PHE A 5 23.84 7.41 -3.43
CA PHE A 5 23.33 6.17 -3.99
C PHE A 5 22.45 6.49 -5.20
N GLU A 6 22.61 5.71 -6.26
CA GLU A 6 21.60 5.64 -7.32
C GLU A 6 20.75 4.40 -7.09
N TYR A 7 19.44 4.51 -7.31
CA TYR A 7 18.50 3.43 -7.04
C TYR A 7 17.88 2.90 -8.33
N THR A 8 17.76 1.57 -8.40
CA THR A 8 16.84 0.91 -9.33
C THR A 8 15.81 0.12 -8.53
N PHE A 9 14.55 0.57 -8.57
CA PHE A 9 13.44 -0.08 -7.91
C PHE A 9 12.73 -1.03 -8.88
N VAL A 10 12.65 -2.30 -8.51
CA VAL A 10 12.03 -3.33 -9.33
C VAL A 10 10.82 -3.93 -8.63
N GLY A 11 9.73 -4.05 -9.36
CA GLY A 11 8.48 -4.57 -8.82
C GLY A 11 7.57 -5.19 -9.87
N PHE A 12 6.53 -5.89 -9.40
CA PHE A 12 5.40 -6.24 -10.25
C PHE A 12 4.54 -4.98 -10.52
N PRO A 13 3.67 -4.97 -11.54
CA PRO A 13 2.72 -3.89 -11.75
C PRO A 13 1.98 -3.57 -10.44
N THR A 14 2.10 -2.32 -9.98
CA THR A 14 1.53 -1.89 -8.69
C THR A 14 0.02 -2.10 -8.65
N ARG A 15 -0.68 -2.04 -9.80
CA ARG A 15 -2.12 -2.38 -9.90
C ARG A 15 -2.50 -3.75 -9.33
N TYR A 16 -1.56 -4.71 -9.28
CA TYR A 16 -1.77 -6.06 -8.73
C TYR A 16 -0.87 -6.41 -7.54
N SER A 17 0.14 -5.60 -7.24
CA SER A 17 1.13 -5.92 -6.19
C SER A 17 1.07 -4.91 -5.05
N SER A 18 0.38 -5.29 -3.98
CA SER A 18 0.39 -4.51 -2.74
C SER A 18 1.80 -4.37 -2.16
N TRP A 19 2.65 -5.39 -2.31
CA TRP A 19 4.03 -5.36 -1.83
C TRP A 19 4.86 -4.30 -2.56
N THR A 20 4.74 -4.24 -3.89
CA THR A 20 5.41 -3.22 -4.70
C THR A 20 4.83 -1.84 -4.40
N ALA A 21 3.50 -1.72 -4.29
CA ALA A 21 2.84 -0.45 -4.02
C ALA A 21 3.32 0.20 -2.72
N ARG A 22 3.60 -0.59 -1.66
CA ARG A 22 4.11 -0.08 -0.38
C ARG A 22 5.39 0.73 -0.53
N ALA A 23 6.40 0.16 -1.19
CA ALA A 23 7.69 0.83 -1.37
C ALA A 23 7.63 1.93 -2.45
N ALA A 24 6.95 1.66 -3.57
CA ALA A 24 6.79 2.63 -4.66
C ALA A 24 6.11 3.92 -4.18
N THR A 25 5.08 3.81 -3.31
CA THR A 25 4.36 4.98 -2.79
C THR A 25 5.28 5.95 -2.07
N VAL A 26 6.24 5.46 -1.26
CA VAL A 26 7.18 6.34 -0.56
C VAL A 26 8.16 6.99 -1.52
N LEU A 27 8.74 6.21 -2.44
CA LEU A 27 9.64 6.72 -3.48
C LEU A 27 8.97 7.83 -4.29
N ASP A 28 7.74 7.59 -4.74
CA ASP A 28 6.97 8.52 -5.57
C ASP A 28 6.49 9.75 -4.79
N TYR A 29 6.01 9.58 -3.55
CA TYR A 29 5.47 10.68 -2.73
C TYR A 29 6.56 11.70 -2.34
N PHE A 30 7.76 11.21 -2.01
CA PHE A 30 8.91 12.05 -1.67
C PHE A 30 9.77 12.40 -2.89
N GLN A 31 9.44 11.88 -4.07
CA GLN A 31 10.19 12.09 -5.32
C GLN A 31 11.67 11.69 -5.18
N ILE A 32 11.93 10.60 -4.44
CA ILE A 32 13.28 10.06 -4.29
C ILE A 32 13.75 9.58 -5.67
N PRO A 33 14.87 10.10 -6.21
CA PRO A 33 15.33 9.75 -7.55
C PRO A 33 15.64 8.26 -7.67
N HIS A 34 15.01 7.59 -8.63
CA HIS A 34 15.23 6.18 -8.90
C HIS A 34 14.84 5.80 -10.34
N ASN A 35 15.47 4.75 -10.87
CA ASN A 35 14.99 4.05 -12.06
C ASN A 35 13.89 3.06 -11.63
N LYS A 36 12.76 3.05 -12.36
CA LYS A 36 11.64 2.13 -12.11
C LYS A 36 11.63 1.03 -13.17
N GLU A 37 11.72 -0.22 -12.74
CA GLU A 37 11.57 -1.39 -13.61
C GLU A 37 10.35 -2.22 -13.20
N VAL A 38 9.51 -2.55 -14.18
CA VAL A 38 8.35 -3.39 -13.98
C VAL A 38 8.63 -4.78 -14.53
N PHE A 39 8.52 -5.78 -13.66
CA PHE A 39 8.64 -7.18 -14.03
C PHE A 39 7.26 -7.76 -14.37
N HIS A 40 7.08 -8.19 -15.62
CA HIS A 40 5.81 -8.70 -16.13
C HIS A 40 5.74 -10.23 -16.05
N LEU A 41 4.72 -10.77 -15.37
CA LEU A 41 4.51 -12.22 -15.24
C LEU A 41 4.19 -12.92 -16.58
N LYS A 42 3.71 -12.19 -17.60
CA LYS A 42 3.22 -12.74 -18.88
C LYS A 42 4.29 -13.15 -19.89
N GLN A 43 5.59 -13.09 -19.58
CA GLN A 43 6.64 -13.41 -20.56
C GLN A 43 6.87 -14.92 -20.81
N ARG A 44 5.85 -15.68 -21.27
CA ARG A 44 5.92 -16.71 -22.34
C ARG A 44 4.56 -17.41 -22.56
N PRO A 45 4.18 -17.72 -23.82
CA PRO A 45 3.12 -18.68 -24.10
C PRO A 45 3.56 -20.11 -23.73
N TYR A 46 2.59 -20.96 -23.41
CA TYR A 46 2.73 -22.41 -23.18
C TYR A 46 3.62 -23.08 -24.27
N PRO A 47 4.53 -24.05 -23.97
CA PRO A 47 4.44 -25.07 -22.90
C PRO A 47 5.48 -24.95 -21.76
N THR A 48 6.17 -23.83 -21.58
CA THR A 48 7.18 -23.72 -20.52
C THR A 48 6.54 -23.47 -19.15
N SER A 49 6.19 -24.54 -18.44
CA SER A 49 5.50 -24.56 -17.14
C SER A 49 6.34 -24.13 -15.92
N ARG A 50 7.45 -23.40 -16.10
CA ARG A 50 8.19 -22.81 -14.97
C ARG A 50 7.79 -21.35 -14.79
N PRO A 51 7.45 -20.92 -13.55
CA PRO A 51 7.27 -19.50 -13.25
C PRO A 51 8.53 -18.75 -13.66
N ILE A 52 8.36 -17.62 -14.37
CA ILE A 52 9.47 -16.71 -14.62
C ILE A 52 9.84 -16.15 -13.26
N GLN A 53 11.02 -16.51 -12.79
CA GLN A 53 11.56 -15.93 -11.58
C GLN A 53 12.09 -14.55 -11.95
N PRO A 54 11.82 -13.51 -11.15
CA PRO A 54 12.58 -12.28 -11.21
C PRO A 54 14.08 -12.59 -11.29
N PRO A 55 14.89 -11.79 -12.01
CA PRO A 55 16.34 -12.02 -12.11
C PRO A 55 17.06 -11.88 -10.75
N TYR A 56 16.32 -11.60 -9.69
CA TYR A 56 16.76 -11.37 -8.33
C TYR A 56 16.61 -12.62 -7.46
N LYS A 57 17.52 -12.80 -6.51
CA LYS A 57 17.68 -14.01 -5.69
C LYS A 57 16.41 -14.27 -4.87
N GLY A 58 15.79 -15.43 -5.07
CA GLY A 58 14.60 -15.87 -4.32
C GLY A 58 13.25 -15.56 -4.99
N GLY A 59 13.25 -14.80 -6.09
CA GLY A 59 12.05 -14.61 -6.91
C GLY A 59 10.94 -13.75 -6.29
N LEU A 60 11.25 -13.03 -5.21
CA LEU A 60 10.32 -12.16 -4.50
C LEU A 60 10.60 -10.70 -4.88
N LEU A 61 9.53 -9.97 -5.20
CA LEU A 61 9.53 -8.53 -5.44
C LEU A 61 8.60 -7.84 -4.44
N PRO A 62 8.84 -6.57 -4.07
CA PRO A 62 9.79 -5.64 -4.67
C PRO A 62 11.25 -5.85 -4.25
N ALA A 63 12.16 -5.28 -5.03
CA ALA A 63 13.58 -5.16 -4.74
C ALA A 63 14.07 -3.73 -4.99
N LEU A 64 15.00 -3.26 -4.18
CA LEU A 64 15.75 -2.01 -4.40
C LEU A 64 17.21 -2.39 -4.67
N VAL A 65 17.69 -2.14 -5.88
CA VAL A 65 19.11 -2.22 -6.20
C VAL A 65 19.72 -0.88 -5.86
N VAL A 66 20.72 -0.90 -4.98
CA VAL A 66 21.47 0.27 -4.54
C VAL A 66 22.81 0.24 -5.25
N HIS A 67 23.03 1.23 -6.12
CA HIS A 67 24.26 1.41 -6.86
C HIS A 67 25.18 2.37 -6.11
N SER A 68 26.38 1.90 -5.80
CA SER A 68 27.38 2.76 -5.15
C SER A 68 28.02 3.67 -6.20
N THR A 69 27.97 4.99 -5.97
CA THR A 69 28.71 5.95 -6.81
C THR A 69 30.16 6.17 -6.31
N GLY A 70 30.51 5.61 -5.14
CA GLY A 70 31.83 5.71 -4.54
C GLY A 70 32.76 4.55 -4.93
N THR A 71 34.07 4.79 -4.86
CA THR A 71 35.11 3.82 -5.28
C THR A 71 35.29 2.63 -4.34
N GLU A 72 34.73 2.67 -3.13
CA GLU A 72 34.93 1.65 -2.08
C GLU A 72 33.69 0.84 -1.72
N ALA A 73 32.50 1.25 -2.16
CA ALA A 73 31.27 0.52 -1.88
C ALA A 73 30.84 -0.31 -3.11
N SER A 74 30.36 -1.53 -2.85
CA SER A 74 29.80 -2.42 -3.86
C SER A 74 28.29 -2.28 -3.92
N ASP A 75 27.73 -2.42 -5.12
CA ASP A 75 26.29 -2.52 -5.31
C ASP A 75 25.69 -3.66 -4.47
N PHE A 76 24.48 -3.44 -3.96
CA PHE A 76 23.74 -4.44 -3.20
C PHE A 76 22.25 -4.35 -3.49
N THR A 77 21.50 -5.40 -3.12
CA THR A 77 20.07 -5.48 -3.35
C THR A 77 19.34 -5.74 -2.04
N ILE A 78 18.36 -4.91 -1.75
CA ILE A 78 17.44 -5.07 -0.62
C ILE A 78 16.14 -5.66 -1.14
N TYR A 79 15.65 -6.68 -0.45
CA TYR A 79 14.36 -7.31 -0.70
C TYR A 79 13.41 -6.97 0.44
N ASP A 80 12.11 -7.16 0.21
CA ASP A 80 11.02 -6.84 1.11
C ASP A 80 10.71 -5.34 1.25
N SER A 81 9.42 -5.01 1.16
CA SER A 81 8.94 -3.63 1.22
C SER A 81 9.28 -2.92 2.54
N LEU A 82 9.27 -3.61 3.68
CA LEU A 82 9.60 -2.97 4.96
C LEU A 82 11.09 -2.71 5.08
N ALA A 83 11.91 -3.69 4.71
CA ALA A 83 13.37 -3.53 4.74
C ALA A 83 13.86 -2.44 3.78
N ILE A 84 13.28 -2.35 2.58
CA ILE A 84 13.54 -1.24 1.64
C ILE A 84 13.21 0.11 2.29
N LEU A 85 12.04 0.22 2.93
CA LEU A 85 11.59 1.47 3.53
C LEU A 85 12.36 1.87 4.79
N GLU A 86 12.82 0.91 5.61
CA GLU A 86 13.74 1.21 6.73
C GLU A 86 15.10 1.71 6.20
N PHE A 87 15.64 1.11 5.13
CA PHE A 87 16.86 1.62 4.52
C PHE A 87 16.69 3.04 3.98
N LEU A 88 15.57 3.34 3.31
CA LEU A 88 15.26 4.70 2.87
C LEU A 88 15.08 5.66 4.05
N ALA A 89 14.54 5.21 5.18
CA ALA A 89 14.42 6.04 6.37
C ALA A 89 15.78 6.40 6.99
N GLU A 90 16.77 5.51 6.88
CA GLU A 90 18.14 5.75 7.34
C GLU A 90 18.94 6.64 6.38
N THR A 91 18.73 6.47 5.08
CA THR A 91 19.50 7.17 4.03
C THR A 91 18.91 8.51 3.61
N HIS A 92 17.61 8.72 3.85
CA HIS A 92 16.88 9.97 3.61
C HIS A 92 16.23 10.51 4.90
N PRO A 93 17.02 10.85 5.93
CA PRO A 93 16.49 11.32 7.21
C PRO A 93 15.68 12.62 7.08
N GLU A 94 15.93 13.43 6.03
CA GLU A 94 15.20 14.66 5.71
C GLU A 94 13.72 14.44 5.38
N HIS A 95 13.32 13.22 5.02
CA HIS A 95 11.93 12.90 4.71
C HIS A 95 11.12 12.48 5.94
N HIS A 96 11.76 12.26 7.09
CA HIS A 96 11.09 11.91 8.35
C HIS A 96 10.05 10.78 8.17
N LEU A 97 10.46 9.69 7.48
CA LEU A 97 9.57 8.57 7.11
C LEU A 97 8.91 7.86 8.30
N TRP A 98 9.45 8.09 9.50
CA TRP A 98 8.86 7.75 10.79
C TRP A 98 8.66 9.01 11.63
N PRO A 99 7.66 9.03 12.53
CA PRO A 99 7.50 10.11 13.49
C PRO A 99 8.77 10.42 14.29
N GLU A 100 9.00 11.68 14.63
CA GLU A 100 10.14 12.07 15.47
C GLU A 100 9.95 11.65 16.93
N ASP A 101 8.73 11.80 17.45
CA ASP A 101 8.36 11.39 18.80
C ASP A 101 8.51 9.87 18.96
N GLU A 102 9.22 9.46 20.02
CA GLU A 102 9.58 8.06 20.23
C GLU A 102 8.36 7.14 20.39
N GLN A 103 7.29 7.63 21.03
CA GLN A 103 6.07 6.86 21.26
C GLN A 103 5.33 6.68 19.95
N LEU A 104 5.10 7.77 19.20
CA LEU A 104 4.45 7.68 17.89
C LEU A 104 5.26 6.84 16.91
N ARG A 105 6.59 6.93 16.92
CA ARG A 105 7.46 6.11 16.09
C ARG A 105 7.34 4.62 16.42
N ALA A 106 7.32 4.27 17.71
CA ALA A 106 7.16 2.88 18.14
C ALA A 106 5.78 2.32 17.71
N LEU A 107 4.72 3.11 17.87
CA LEU A 107 3.37 2.72 17.47
C LEU A 107 3.23 2.62 15.94
N ALA A 108 3.84 3.52 15.18
CA ALA A 108 3.87 3.47 13.72
C ALA A 108 4.56 2.19 13.22
N ARG A 109 5.73 1.87 13.76
CA ARG A 109 6.43 0.61 13.43
C ARG A 109 5.62 -0.62 13.82
N SER A 110 4.94 -0.60 14.97
CA SER A 110 4.08 -1.71 15.40
C SER A 110 2.89 -1.92 14.46
N ALA A 111 2.20 -0.85 14.07
CA ALA A 111 1.09 -0.92 13.12
C ALA A 111 1.55 -1.43 11.74
N THR A 112 2.68 -0.92 11.25
CA THR A 112 3.32 -1.38 10.01
C THR A 112 3.69 -2.85 10.08
N ALA A 113 4.33 -3.31 11.16
CA ALA A 113 4.72 -4.71 11.35
C ALA A 113 3.50 -5.63 11.42
N LYS A 114 2.40 -5.19 12.07
CA LYS A 114 1.13 -5.93 12.10
C LYS A 114 0.56 -6.08 10.69
N MET A 115 0.59 -5.03 9.86
CA MET A 115 0.15 -5.11 8.46
C MET A 115 1.11 -5.92 7.57
N HIS A 116 2.40 -5.89 7.85
CA HIS A 116 3.41 -6.62 7.11
C HIS A 116 3.28 -8.14 7.29
N SER A 117 3.10 -8.59 8.54
CA SER A 117 3.08 -10.01 8.93
C SER A 117 1.69 -10.62 9.14
N GLY A 118 0.65 -9.78 9.31
CA GLY A 118 -0.70 -10.20 9.62
C GLY A 118 -1.68 -10.10 8.46
N PHE A 119 -2.97 -10.16 8.81
CA PHE A 119 -4.12 -10.03 7.91
C PHE A 119 -4.02 -10.92 6.66
N THR A 120 -3.55 -12.16 6.84
CA THR A 120 -3.28 -13.06 5.71
C THR A 120 -4.58 -13.45 5.05
N THR A 121 -5.63 -13.75 5.83
CA THR A 121 -6.91 -14.23 5.29
C THR A 121 -7.59 -13.15 4.46
N LEU A 122 -7.57 -11.90 4.91
CA LEU A 122 -8.04 -10.76 4.13
C LEU A 122 -7.26 -10.60 2.80
N ARG A 123 -5.93 -10.77 2.84
CA ARG A 123 -5.09 -10.65 1.64
C ARG A 123 -5.29 -11.81 0.66
N ASP A 124 -5.59 -12.99 1.17
CA ASP A 124 -5.81 -14.21 0.38
C ASP A 124 -7.20 -14.21 -0.27
N GLU A 125 -8.24 -13.83 0.47
CA GLU A 125 -9.62 -13.77 -0.05
C GLU A 125 -9.86 -12.57 -0.99
N PHE A 126 -9.16 -11.46 -0.76
CA PHE A 126 -9.34 -10.21 -1.50
C PHE A 126 -8.04 -9.77 -2.14
N ALA A 127 -7.73 -10.38 -3.28
CA ALA A 127 -6.51 -10.09 -4.03
C ALA A 127 -6.42 -8.60 -4.42
N THR A 128 -5.21 -8.10 -4.61
CA THR A 128 -5.02 -6.70 -5.00
C THR A 128 -5.39 -6.52 -6.48
N ASN A 129 -6.41 -5.71 -6.77
CA ASN A 129 -6.67 -5.16 -8.09
C ASN A 129 -7.23 -3.75 -7.89
N PHE A 130 -6.38 -2.76 -8.10
CA PHE A 130 -6.67 -1.37 -7.73
C PHE A 130 -7.80 -0.74 -8.57
N ILE A 131 -7.89 -1.09 -9.84
CA ILE A 131 -8.93 -0.49 -10.70
C ILE A 131 -10.26 -1.25 -10.64
N ALA A 132 -10.28 -2.48 -10.13
CA ALA A 132 -11.48 -3.30 -10.04
C ALA A 132 -12.54 -2.67 -9.14
N ARG A 133 -13.79 -2.92 -9.49
CA ARG A 133 -14.97 -2.55 -8.72
C ARG A 133 -15.90 -3.74 -8.64
N TYR A 134 -16.19 -4.19 -7.43
CA TYR A 134 -17.19 -5.21 -7.16
C TYR A 134 -18.41 -4.60 -6.49
N GLN A 135 -19.59 -4.98 -6.97
CA GLN A 135 -20.87 -4.66 -6.33
C GLN A 135 -21.57 -5.99 -6.02
N PHE A 136 -21.99 -6.14 -4.76
CA PHE A 136 -22.64 -7.35 -4.25
C PHE A 136 -24.15 -7.08 -4.09
N THR A 137 -25.00 -8.03 -4.50
CA THR A 137 -26.45 -7.96 -4.27
C THR A 137 -26.81 -8.13 -2.79
N GLY A 138 -25.95 -8.82 -2.02
CA GLY A 138 -26.05 -9.01 -0.56
C GLY A 138 -24.75 -8.63 0.17
N GLU A 139 -24.47 -9.33 1.27
CA GLU A 139 -23.20 -9.17 2.00
C GLU A 139 -22.01 -9.60 1.13
N VAL A 140 -20.85 -9.00 1.39
CA VAL A 140 -19.59 -9.42 0.74
C VAL A 140 -19.30 -10.87 1.15
N PRO A 141 -19.02 -11.78 0.20
CA PRO A 141 -18.76 -13.19 0.49
C PRO A 141 -17.38 -13.35 1.14
N MET A 142 -17.33 -13.14 2.46
CA MET A 142 -16.12 -13.19 3.27
C MET A 142 -16.23 -14.26 4.35
N SER A 143 -15.11 -14.89 4.71
CA SER A 143 -15.08 -15.74 5.89
C SER A 143 -15.23 -14.94 7.18
N GLU A 144 -15.69 -15.59 8.26
CA GLU A 144 -15.70 -14.98 9.61
C GLU A 144 -14.32 -14.47 10.04
N LYS A 145 -13.25 -15.12 9.59
CA LYS A 145 -11.89 -14.69 9.89
C LYS A 145 -11.53 -13.42 9.10
N ALA A 146 -11.89 -13.32 7.83
CA ALA A 146 -11.73 -12.09 7.05
C ALA A 146 -12.54 -10.93 7.64
N LYS A 147 -13.77 -11.20 8.12
CA LYS A 147 -14.63 -10.20 8.78
C LYS A 147 -13.96 -9.63 10.04
N ARG A 148 -13.43 -10.50 10.91
CA ARG A 148 -12.65 -10.09 12.09
C ARG A 148 -11.38 -9.32 11.73
N GLU A 149 -10.67 -9.76 10.70
CA GLU A 149 -9.47 -9.06 10.22
C GLU A 149 -9.80 -7.65 9.69
N CYS A 150 -10.97 -7.44 9.05
CA CYS A 150 -11.47 -6.11 8.68
C CYS A 150 -11.75 -5.23 9.91
N GLU A 151 -12.48 -5.76 10.90
CA GLU A 151 -12.79 -5.05 12.14
C GLU A 151 -11.52 -4.66 12.91
N GLU A 152 -10.55 -5.57 12.99
CA GLU A 152 -9.24 -5.29 13.60
C GLU A 152 -8.47 -4.19 12.87
N MET A 153 -8.55 -4.17 11.53
CA MET A 153 -7.91 -3.14 10.71
C MET A 153 -8.50 -1.76 10.99
N VAL A 154 -9.84 -1.68 10.96
CA VAL A 154 -10.60 -0.45 11.22
C VAL A 154 -10.37 0.08 12.63
N LYS A 155 -10.33 -0.82 13.62
CA LYS A 155 -10.00 -0.47 15.00
C LYS A 155 -8.58 0.05 15.13
N LEU A 156 -7.61 -0.59 14.46
CA LEU A 156 -6.22 -0.15 14.46
C LEU A 156 -6.10 1.29 13.93
N TRP A 157 -6.70 1.59 12.78
CA TRP A 157 -6.68 2.95 12.21
C TRP A 157 -7.30 3.98 13.17
N SER A 158 -8.46 3.65 13.72
CA SER A 158 -9.18 4.51 14.66
C SER A 158 -8.36 4.79 15.92
N SER A 159 -7.75 3.77 16.51
CA SER A 159 -6.94 3.92 17.74
C SER A 159 -5.63 4.64 17.48
N SER A 160 -5.01 4.41 16.31
CA SER A 160 -3.77 5.08 15.91
C SER A 160 -3.98 6.57 15.74
N ARG A 161 -5.07 6.98 15.06
CA ARG A 161 -5.42 8.41 14.94
C ARG A 161 -5.77 9.06 16.27
N ALA A 162 -6.59 8.40 17.09
CA ALA A 162 -6.92 8.92 18.42
C ALA A 162 -5.66 9.14 19.29
N THR A 163 -4.77 8.14 19.33
CA THR A 163 -3.51 8.21 20.09
C THR A 163 -2.59 9.30 19.56
N THR A 164 -2.51 9.45 18.23
CA THR A 164 -1.67 10.47 17.59
C THR A 164 -2.12 11.88 17.95
N VAL A 165 -3.42 12.17 17.79
CA VAL A 165 -4.00 13.48 18.11
C VAL A 165 -3.78 13.82 19.58
N GLU A 166 -4.04 12.88 20.49
CA GLU A 166 -3.81 13.07 21.93
C GLU A 166 -2.33 13.34 22.24
N ARG A 167 -1.43 12.56 21.65
CA ARG A 167 0.01 12.69 21.89
C ARG A 167 0.56 14.00 21.36
N LEU A 168 0.22 14.39 20.13
CA LEU A 168 0.68 15.66 19.55
C LEU A 168 0.17 16.86 20.36
N LYS A 169 -1.09 16.81 20.82
CA LYS A 169 -1.63 17.82 21.74
C LYS A 169 -0.88 17.89 23.06
N ALA A 170 -0.54 16.74 23.66
CA ALA A 170 0.22 16.70 24.90
C ALA A 170 1.65 17.27 24.76
N LEU A 171 2.20 17.21 23.54
CA LEU A 171 3.52 17.78 23.20
C LEU A 171 3.46 19.26 22.78
N GLY A 172 2.27 19.84 22.63
CA GLY A 172 2.11 21.18 22.03
C GLY A 172 2.56 21.24 20.57
N LYS A 173 2.41 20.11 19.85
CA LYS A 173 2.82 19.90 18.46
C LYS A 173 1.63 19.59 17.55
N GLU A 174 0.48 20.20 17.81
CA GLU A 174 -0.71 20.01 16.96
C GLU A 174 -0.46 20.38 15.48
N ASP A 175 0.46 21.31 15.22
CA ASP A 175 0.87 21.70 13.86
C ASP A 175 1.62 20.58 13.10
N ASP A 176 2.10 19.54 13.80
CA ASP A 176 2.69 18.36 13.16
C ASP A 176 1.62 17.32 12.71
N ASP A 177 0.33 17.57 12.93
CA ASP A 177 -0.77 16.71 12.48
C ASP A 177 -1.30 17.14 11.10
N GLU A 178 -0.73 16.59 10.03
CA GLU A 178 -1.21 16.75 8.66
C GLU A 178 -2.37 15.79 8.31
N GLY A 179 -2.92 15.09 9.30
CA GLY A 179 -4.07 14.20 9.14
C GLY A 179 -3.72 12.79 8.66
N PHE A 180 -2.43 12.46 8.53
CA PHE A 180 -1.95 11.10 8.24
C PHE A 180 -1.96 10.21 9.49
N LEU A 181 -1.75 8.90 9.36
CA LEU A 181 -2.05 7.95 10.42
C LEU A 181 -1.32 8.25 11.75
N PHE A 182 -0.10 8.78 11.65
CA PHE A 182 0.73 9.19 12.78
C PHE A 182 1.21 10.66 12.68
N GLY A 183 0.40 11.52 12.07
CA GLY A 183 0.61 12.97 11.99
C GLY A 183 0.91 13.39 10.56
N LYS A 184 2.16 13.23 10.14
CA LYS A 184 2.61 13.45 8.75
C LYS A 184 2.65 12.15 7.96
N PHE A 185 2.66 12.23 6.64
CA PHE A 185 2.78 11.05 5.79
C PHE A 185 4.05 10.27 6.13
N GLY A 186 3.91 8.96 6.32
CA GLY A 186 5.05 8.09 6.56
C GLY A 186 4.84 6.65 6.10
N ILE A 187 5.77 5.78 6.50
CA ILE A 187 5.78 4.37 6.09
C ILE A 187 4.48 3.66 6.48
N ALA A 188 3.88 3.99 7.62
CA ALA A 188 2.62 3.39 8.04
C ALA A 188 1.49 3.65 7.02
N ASP A 189 1.34 4.87 6.53
CA ASP A 189 0.36 5.23 5.50
C ASP A 189 0.62 4.46 4.20
N ALA A 190 1.87 4.37 3.75
CA ALA A 190 2.24 3.59 2.58
C ALA A 190 1.90 2.09 2.72
N PHE A 191 1.98 1.54 3.94
CA PHE A 191 1.58 0.16 4.23
C PHE A 191 0.08 -0.08 4.16
N PHE A 192 -0.72 0.92 4.52
CA PHE A 192 -2.18 0.85 4.49
C PHE A 192 -2.79 1.36 3.19
N TRP A 193 -2.07 2.10 2.36
CA TRP A 193 -2.54 2.53 1.04
C TRP A 193 -3.13 1.37 0.20
N PRO A 194 -2.41 0.27 -0.10
CA PRO A 194 -2.98 -0.84 -0.85
C PRO A 194 -4.13 -1.57 -0.13
N VAL A 195 -4.30 -1.34 1.18
CA VAL A 195 -5.44 -1.85 1.96
C VAL A 195 -6.66 -0.97 1.74
N LEU A 196 -6.51 0.35 1.72
CA LEU A 196 -7.61 1.27 1.39
C LEU A 196 -8.17 0.99 0.00
N TRP A 197 -7.31 0.72 -1.00
CA TRP A 197 -7.76 0.29 -2.31
C TRP A 197 -8.56 -1.01 -2.27
N ARG A 198 -8.15 -2.00 -1.46
CA ARG A 198 -8.92 -3.24 -1.29
C ARG A 198 -10.29 -2.97 -0.66
N PHE A 199 -10.35 -2.14 0.39
CA PHE A 199 -11.63 -1.76 0.99
C PHE A 199 -12.56 -1.09 -0.03
N ARG A 200 -12.02 -0.25 -0.90
CA ARG A 200 -12.76 0.36 -2.01
C ARG A 200 -13.19 -0.65 -3.08
N THR A 201 -12.26 -1.45 -3.59
CA THR A 201 -12.47 -2.44 -4.67
C THR A 201 -13.59 -3.41 -4.33
N TYR A 202 -13.60 -3.93 -3.11
CA TYR A 202 -14.53 -4.96 -2.67
C TYR A 202 -15.68 -4.43 -1.80
N ASN A 203 -15.78 -3.11 -1.63
CA ASN A 203 -16.77 -2.48 -0.76
C ASN A 203 -16.80 -3.13 0.64
N LEU A 204 -15.61 -3.33 1.23
CA LEU A 204 -15.45 -3.98 2.53
C LEU A 204 -16.06 -3.11 3.64
N PRO A 205 -16.62 -3.74 4.69
CA PRO A 205 -17.28 -3.01 5.77
C PRO A 205 -16.27 -2.18 6.57
N LEU A 206 -16.66 -0.96 6.89
CA LEU A 206 -15.94 -0.05 7.79
C LEU A 206 -16.57 -0.06 9.20
N THR A 207 -17.10 -1.21 9.61
CA THR A 207 -17.76 -1.40 10.92
C THR A 207 -16.85 -0.92 12.05
N GLY A 208 -17.37 0.01 12.87
CA GLY A 208 -16.65 0.51 14.04
C GLY A 208 -15.55 1.54 13.76
N ILE A 209 -15.40 2.02 12.52
CA ILE A 209 -14.46 3.12 12.22
C ILE A 209 -14.88 4.38 13.00
N SER A 210 -13.91 5.07 13.60
CA SER A 210 -14.14 6.37 14.24
C SER A 210 -14.19 7.50 13.20
N ASP A 211 -14.66 8.69 13.60
CA ASP A 211 -14.61 9.86 12.73
C ASP A 211 -13.17 10.26 12.39
N GLN A 212 -12.25 10.17 13.34
CA GLN A 212 -10.82 10.41 13.09
C GLN A 212 -10.21 9.39 12.12
N GLY A 213 -10.66 8.14 12.15
CA GLY A 213 -10.25 7.12 11.18
C GLY A 213 -10.77 7.44 9.77
N LEU A 214 -12.02 7.90 9.67
CA LEU A 214 -12.59 8.38 8.40
C LEU A 214 -11.89 9.63 7.88
N ASP A 215 -11.54 10.56 8.77
CA ASP A 215 -10.81 11.78 8.41
C ASP A 215 -9.43 11.44 7.83
N TRP A 216 -8.73 10.45 8.40
CA TRP A 216 -7.47 9.94 7.83
C TRP A 216 -7.64 9.31 6.44
N MET A 217 -8.67 8.48 6.25
CA MET A 217 -8.97 7.92 4.94
C MET A 217 -9.24 9.03 3.92
N ASP A 218 -10.00 10.05 4.32
CA ASP A 218 -10.30 11.23 3.50
C ASP A 218 -9.03 12.01 3.14
N THR A 219 -8.12 12.23 4.10
CA THR A 219 -6.79 12.82 3.88
C THR A 219 -6.03 12.07 2.79
N ILE A 220 -5.87 10.74 2.91
CA ILE A 220 -5.15 9.94 1.92
C ILE A 220 -5.81 10.04 0.53
N TRP A 221 -7.14 9.90 0.44
CA TRP A 221 -7.83 9.86 -0.85
C TRP A 221 -7.85 11.23 -1.55
N LYS A 222 -7.79 12.32 -0.78
CA LYS A 222 -7.78 13.68 -1.31
C LYS A 222 -6.38 14.22 -1.57
N ASP A 223 -5.36 13.62 -0.98
CA ASP A 223 -3.98 14.07 -1.14
C ASP A 223 -3.57 14.04 -2.64
N PRO A 224 -3.07 15.17 -3.17
CA PRO A 224 -2.77 15.30 -4.60
C PRO A 224 -1.62 14.39 -5.05
N LYS A 225 -0.67 14.06 -4.17
CA LYS A 225 0.43 13.13 -4.48
C LYS A 225 -0.09 11.70 -4.55
N PHE A 226 -0.97 11.29 -3.64
CA PHE A 226 -1.65 9.99 -3.72
C PHE A 226 -2.54 9.88 -4.97
N LYS A 227 -3.25 10.96 -5.34
CA LYS A 227 -3.98 11.00 -6.62
C LYS A 227 -3.04 10.80 -7.81
N ALA A 228 -1.88 11.48 -7.82
CA ALA A 228 -0.88 11.32 -8.88
C ALA A 228 -0.31 9.89 -8.95
N ILE A 229 0.02 9.28 -7.80
CA ILE A 229 0.44 7.88 -7.71
C ILE A 229 -0.65 6.94 -8.24
N GLY A 230 -1.92 7.21 -7.90
CA GLY A 230 -3.06 6.44 -8.39
C GLY A 230 -3.20 6.44 -9.91
N LYS A 231 -2.80 7.52 -10.60
CA LYS A 231 -2.84 7.60 -12.08
C LYS A 231 -1.96 6.54 -12.73
N ASP A 232 -0.79 6.25 -12.16
CA ASP A 232 0.09 5.18 -12.64
C ASP A 232 -0.61 3.81 -12.63
N TYR A 233 -1.49 3.57 -11.65
CA TYR A 233 -2.23 2.31 -11.56
C TYR A 233 -3.28 2.17 -12.67
N PHE A 234 -3.93 3.28 -13.03
CA PHE A 234 -4.86 3.32 -14.17
C PHE A 234 -4.12 3.22 -15.50
N ALA A 235 -3.00 3.95 -15.68
CA ALA A 235 -2.17 3.85 -16.88
C ALA A 235 -1.63 2.42 -17.09
N GLN A 236 -1.22 1.73 -16.02
CA GLN A 236 -0.83 0.32 -16.09
C GLN A 236 -1.94 -0.61 -16.58
N ALA A 237 -3.21 -0.24 -16.44
CA ALA A 237 -4.32 -1.04 -16.93
C ALA A 237 -4.53 -0.92 -18.45
N GLU A 238 -4.02 0.13 -19.08
CA GLU A 238 -4.10 0.35 -20.53
C GLU A 238 -3.13 -0.54 -21.31
N ASP A 239 -2.05 -1.01 -20.66
CA ASP A 239 -1.06 -1.90 -21.26
C ASP A 239 -1.36 -3.39 -20.95
N PRO A 240 -1.72 -4.21 -21.96
CA PRO A 240 -1.98 -5.63 -21.79
C PRO A 240 -0.80 -6.43 -21.22
N ALA A 241 0.44 -5.94 -21.34
CA ALA A 241 1.62 -6.58 -20.77
C ALA A 241 1.60 -6.56 -19.24
N ASN A 242 0.86 -5.63 -18.62
CA ASN A 242 0.71 -5.54 -17.17
C ASN A 242 -0.39 -6.45 -16.62
N THR A 243 -1.25 -7.01 -17.48
CA THR A 243 -2.43 -7.77 -17.05
C THR A 243 -2.05 -9.13 -16.48
N VAL A 244 -2.72 -9.55 -15.42
CA VAL A 244 -2.61 -10.89 -14.81
C VAL A 244 -4.02 -11.45 -14.68
N ASP A 245 -4.46 -12.23 -15.68
CA ASP A 245 -5.86 -12.65 -15.88
C ASP A 245 -6.49 -13.29 -14.63
N HIS A 246 -5.69 -13.99 -13.82
CA HIS A 246 -6.14 -14.60 -12.57
C HIS A 246 -6.67 -13.59 -11.54
N TYR A 247 -6.17 -12.35 -11.56
CA TYR A 247 -6.52 -11.28 -10.61
C TYR A 247 -7.52 -10.26 -11.18
N ASP A 248 -7.98 -10.41 -12.43
CA ASP A 248 -8.95 -9.48 -13.01
C ASP A 248 -10.32 -9.62 -12.35
N ASP A 249 -10.93 -10.80 -12.43
CA ASP A 249 -12.23 -11.08 -11.82
C ASP A 249 -12.15 -12.34 -10.95
N ILE A 250 -11.89 -12.16 -9.65
CA ILE A 250 -11.76 -13.27 -8.70
C ILE A 250 -13.10 -13.89 -8.31
N PHE A 251 -14.22 -13.23 -8.64
CA PHE A 251 -15.58 -13.71 -8.40
C PHE A 251 -16.28 -14.13 -9.69
N LYS A 252 -15.52 -14.34 -10.77
CA LYS A 252 -16.05 -14.67 -12.09
C LYS A 252 -17.03 -15.84 -12.04
N GLY A 253 -18.23 -15.61 -12.55
CA GLY A 253 -19.30 -16.60 -12.60
C GLY A 253 -20.21 -16.64 -11.37
N ASN A 254 -19.96 -15.80 -10.35
CA ASN A 254 -20.89 -15.62 -9.25
C ASN A 254 -22.06 -14.70 -9.68
N PRO A 255 -23.33 -15.17 -9.68
CA PRO A 255 -24.48 -14.38 -10.14
C PRO A 255 -24.82 -13.20 -9.23
N ASP A 256 -24.34 -13.21 -7.98
CA ASP A 256 -24.59 -12.16 -6.98
C ASP A 256 -23.54 -11.05 -6.99
N VAL A 257 -22.56 -11.13 -7.90
CA VAL A 257 -21.43 -10.21 -7.98
C VAL A 257 -21.40 -9.54 -9.35
N LYS A 258 -21.47 -8.21 -9.35
CA LYS A 258 -21.22 -7.40 -10.53
C LYS A 258 -19.79 -6.89 -10.50
N TYR A 259 -18.99 -7.34 -11.46
CA TYR A 259 -17.63 -6.87 -11.71
C TYR A 259 -17.62 -5.69 -12.68
N GLY A 260 -16.69 -4.76 -12.46
CA GLY A 260 -16.41 -3.62 -13.33
C GLY A 260 -15.12 -2.92 -12.90
N SER A 261 -14.98 -1.66 -13.25
CA SER A 261 -13.83 -0.84 -12.86
C SER A 261 -14.27 0.51 -12.31
N PHE A 262 -13.50 1.04 -11.37
CA PHE A 262 -13.58 2.45 -11.02
C PHE A 262 -13.02 3.29 -12.16
N SER A 263 -13.52 4.51 -12.30
CA SER A 263 -12.91 5.54 -13.13
C SER A 263 -11.82 6.27 -12.35
N GLU A 264 -10.88 6.91 -13.06
CA GLU A 264 -9.78 7.67 -12.44
C GLU A 264 -10.30 8.86 -11.61
N ASP A 265 -11.44 9.43 -11.98
CA ASP A 265 -12.11 10.55 -11.29
C ASP A 265 -12.96 10.13 -10.08
N TRP A 266 -12.90 8.85 -9.67
CA TRP A 266 -13.59 8.40 -8.46
C TRP A 266 -13.10 9.16 -7.22
N GLU A 267 -14.04 9.60 -6.39
CA GLU A 267 -13.74 10.25 -5.11
C GLU A 267 -14.29 9.44 -3.93
N PHE A 268 -13.57 9.50 -2.81
CA PHE A 268 -14.03 8.88 -1.57
C PHE A 268 -15.22 9.67 -1.00
N GLU A 269 -16.37 9.01 -0.96
CA GLU A 269 -17.55 9.51 -0.26
C GLU A 269 -17.58 8.94 1.16
N ARG A 270 -17.64 9.83 2.15
CA ARG A 270 -17.74 9.41 3.55
C ARG A 270 -19.02 8.59 3.74
N PRO A 271 -18.94 7.35 4.23
CA PRO A 271 -20.11 6.49 4.35
C PRO A 271 -21.07 7.05 5.41
N THR A 272 -22.34 7.21 5.03
CA THR A 272 -23.44 7.58 5.94
C THR A 272 -23.85 6.43 6.85
N GLU A 273 -23.69 5.19 6.38
CA GLU A 273 -23.93 3.96 7.13
C GLU A 273 -22.62 3.18 7.26
N ARG A 274 -22.15 2.99 8.50
CA ARG A 274 -21.00 2.14 8.83
C ARG A 274 -21.50 0.68 8.86
N ARG A 275 -21.83 0.14 7.68
CA ARG A 275 -22.46 -1.19 7.49
C ARG A 275 -21.75 -2.27 8.32
N LEU A 276 -22.55 -3.04 9.08
CA LEU A 276 -22.17 -4.21 9.89
C LEU A 276 -21.85 -5.45 9.03
#